data_AF-A0AAN6W4M7-F1
#
_entry.id   AF-A0AAN6W4M7-F1
#
_cell.length_a   1.000
_cell.length_b   1.000
_cell.length_c   1.000
_cell.angle_alpha   90.00
_cell.angle_beta   90.00
_cell.angle_gamma   90.00
#
_symmetry.space_group_name_H-M   'P 1'
#
loop_
_entity.id
_entity.type
_entity.pdbx_description
1 polymer ?
#
loop_
_entity_poly.entity_id
_entity_poly.type
_entity_poly.pdbx_seq_one_letter_code
_entity_poly.pdbx_strand_id
1 'polypeptide(L)' 'MPVYLKCNVQGCDAELVDGMVITSCMHILCNQYAIAHDFGNEPPWSCLVCRKHLGEEEICNYQD' A
#
# COMPACT_ATOMS: atom_id res chain seq x y z
N MET A 1 17.26 2.67 -15.75
CA MET A 1 16.25 3.72 -15.48
C MET A 1 15.73 3.46 -14.08
N PRO A 2 15.80 4.40 -13.13
CA PRO A 2 15.20 4.19 -11.82
C PRO A 2 13.68 4.08 -11.99
N VAL A 3 13.10 2.97 -11.51
CA VAL A 3 11.65 2.81 -11.46
C VAL A 3 11.18 3.64 -10.28
N TYR A 4 10.68 4.85 -10.54
CA TYR A 4 10.02 5.67 -9.53
C TYR A 4 8.68 5.03 -9.17
N LEU A 5 8.67 4.24 -8.12
CA LEU A 5 7.45 3.72 -7.52
C LEU A 5 6.76 4.88 -6.81
N LYS A 6 5.45 5.04 -7.03
CA LYS A 6 4.62 6.07 -6.40
C LYS A 6 3.37 5.45 -5.81
N CYS A 7 2.81 6.12 -4.81
CA CYS A 7 1.52 5.73 -4.25
C CYS A 7 0.42 5.82 -5.33
N ASN A 8 -0.42 4.79 -5.42
CA ASN A 8 -1.56 4.75 -6.35
C ASN A 8 -2.82 5.44 -5.79
N VAL A 9 -2.80 5.87 -4.53
CA VAL A 9 -3.93 6.60 -3.93
C VAL A 9 -4.08 7.97 -4.60
N GLN A 10 -5.29 8.30 -5.04
CA GLN A 10 -5.56 9.59 -5.66
C GLN A 10 -5.30 10.73 -4.67
N GLY A 11 -4.45 11.69 -5.07
CA GLY A 11 -4.05 12.83 -4.24
C GLY A 11 -2.89 12.57 -3.30
N CYS A 12 -2.26 11.39 -3.37
CA CYS A 12 -1.04 11.10 -2.63
C CYS A 12 0.20 11.41 -3.48
N ASP A 13 0.87 12.52 -3.18
CA ASP A 13 2.18 12.89 -3.75
C ASP A 13 3.34 12.51 -2.81
N ALA A 14 3.12 11.56 -1.89
CA ALA A 14 4.16 11.13 -0.95
C ALA A 14 5.25 10.33 -1.68
N GLU A 15 6.50 10.73 -1.50
CA GLU A 15 7.65 9.94 -1.94
C GLU A 15 7.74 8.65 -1.12
N LEU A 16 7.99 7.51 -1.79
CA LEU A 16 8.10 6.19 -1.16
C LEU A 16 9.49 6.01 -0.52
N VAL A 17 9.79 6.81 0.50
CA VAL A 17 11.11 6.85 1.16
C VAL A 17 11.23 5.87 2.34
N ASP A 18 10.10 5.51 2.95
CA ASP A 18 10.03 4.77 4.24
C ASP A 18 9.28 3.44 4.10
N GLY A 19 9.50 2.76 2.97
CA GLY A 19 8.79 1.54 2.61
C GLY A 19 7.44 1.78 1.94
N MET A 20 6.91 0.70 1.37
CA MET A 20 5.66 0.69 0.62
C MET A 20 4.93 -0.62 0.83
N VAL A 21 3.61 -0.56 0.68
CA VAL A 21 2.75 -1.74 0.75
C VAL A 21 2.20 -2.02 -0.62
N ILE A 22 2.49 -3.22 -1.13
CA ILE A 22 1.97 -3.70 -2.40
C ILE A 22 0.83 -4.67 -2.10
N THR A 23 -0.35 -4.34 -2.59
CA THR A 23 -1.53 -5.19 -2.48
C THR A 23 -1.57 -6.24 -3.60
N SER A 24 -2.25 -7.38 -3.41
CA SER A 24 -2.45 -8.40 -4.47
C SER A 24 -3.18 -7.88 -5.71
N CYS A 25 -3.93 -6.79 -5.59
CA CYS A 25 -4.48 -6.08 -6.75
C CYS A 25 -3.45 -5.18 -7.47
N MET A 26 -2.15 -5.32 -7.17
CA MET A 26 -1.03 -4.57 -7.76
C MET A 26 -1.12 -3.05 -7.56
N HIS A 27 -1.74 -2.61 -6.47
CA HIS A 27 -1.72 -1.20 -6.07
C HIS A 27 -0.68 -0.97 -4.98
N ILE A 28 0.13 0.05 -5.18
CA ILE A 28 1.17 0.49 -4.25
C ILE A 28 0.57 1.56 -3.33
N LEU A 29 0.70 1.37 -2.03
CA LEU A 29 0.34 2.33 -1.01
C LEU A 29 1.61 2.78 -0.31
N CYS A 30 1.76 4.08 -0.04
CA CYS A 30 2.84 4.55 0.80
C CYS A 30 2.58 4.14 2.27
N ASN A 31 3.65 4.07 3.06
CA ASN A 31 3.56 3.65 4.46
C ASN A 31 2.54 4.48 5.27
N GLN A 32 2.42 5.79 4.99
CA GLN A 32 1.44 6.66 5.67
C GLN A 32 -0.01 6.17 5.51
N TYR A 33 -0.40 5.82 4.28
CA TYR A 33 -1.75 5.33 4.01
C TYR A 33 -1.93 3.89 4.50
N ALA A 34 -0.89 3.08 4.46
CA ALA A 34 -0.92 1.74 5.02
C ALA A 34 -1.19 1.79 6.54
N ILE A 35 -0.42 2.59 7.29
CA ILE A 35 -0.58 2.78 8.73
C ILE A 35 -1.94 3.38 9.07
N ALA A 36 -2.36 4.43 8.34
CA ALA A 36 -3.65 5.08 8.59
C ALA A 36 -4.86 4.16 8.36
N HIS A 37 -4.68 3.10 7.59
CA HIS A 37 -5.70 2.09 7.31
C HIS A 37 -5.37 0.72 7.92
N ASP A 38 -4.52 0.69 8.94
CA ASP A 38 -4.19 -0.49 9.72
C ASP A 38 -3.68 -1.69 8.89
N PHE A 39 -3.09 -1.42 7.72
CA PHE A 39 -2.37 -2.42 6.93
C PHE A 39 -1.15 -2.88 7.74
N GLY A 40 -1.30 -3.99 8.46
CA GLY A 40 -0.30 -4.52 9.41
C GLY A 40 -0.84 -4.86 10.80
N ASN A 41 -2.07 -4.46 11.15
CA ASN A 41 -2.74 -4.93 12.37
C ASN A 41 -3.53 -6.21 12.11
N GLU A 42 -4.83 -6.11 11.81
CA GLU A 42 -5.69 -7.29 11.65
C GLU A 42 -6.58 -7.14 10.39
N PRO A 43 -6.72 -8.19 9.57
CA PRO A 43 -7.65 -8.19 8.45
C PRO A 43 -9.12 -8.14 8.93
N PRO A 44 -10.09 -7.75 8.08
CA PRO A 44 -9.95 -7.51 6.64
C PRO A 44 -9.48 -6.08 6.31
N TRP A 45 -8.53 -5.99 5.37
CA TRP A 45 -8.12 -4.70 4.82
C TRP A 45 -8.89 -4.38 3.54
N SER A 46 -8.89 -3.11 3.16
CA SER A 46 -9.50 -2.66 1.91
C SER A 46 -8.50 -1.87 1.10
N CYS A 47 -8.22 -2.31 -0.13
CA CYS A 47 -7.36 -1.55 -1.03
C CYS A 47 -7.91 -0.13 -1.21
N LEU A 48 -7.10 0.88 -0.94
CA LEU A 48 -7.56 2.28 -1.00
C LEU A 48 -7.80 2.78 -2.43
N VAL A 49 -7.27 2.05 -3.42
CA VAL A 49 -7.38 2.41 -4.83
C VAL A 49 -8.61 1.78 -5.46
N CYS A 50 -8.78 0.47 -5.34
CA CYS A 50 -9.88 -0.27 -5.97
C CYS A 50 -10.98 -0.72 -5.00
N ARG A 51 -10.83 -0.47 -3.69
CA ARG A 51 -11.76 -0.87 -2.63
C ARG A 51 -12.03 -2.37 -2.56
N LYS A 52 -11.14 -3.19 -3.12
CA LYS A 52 -11.19 -4.65 -2.98
C LYS A 52 -10.82 -5.03 -1.54
N HIS A 53 -11.59 -5.94 -0.92
CA HIS A 53 -11.19 -6.56 0.34
C HIS A 53 -9.94 -7.41 0.14
N LEU A 54 -8.98 -7.31 1.05
CA LEU A 54 -7.70 -8.00 1.05
C LEU A 54 -7.58 -8.79 2.36
N GLY A 55 -7.14 -10.05 2.27
CA GLY A 55 -6.75 -10.87 3.41
C GLY A 55 -5.27 -10.72 3.79
N GLU A 56 -4.84 -11.41 4.84
CA GLU A 56 -3.44 -11.41 5.34
C GLU A 56 -2.42 -11.69 4.24
N GLU A 57 -2.66 -12.73 3.45
CA GLU A 57 -1.84 -13.17 2.34
C GLU A 57 -1.87 -12.25 1.11
N GLU A 58 -2.82 -11.30 1.05
CA GLU A 58 -2.97 -10.40 -0.10
C GLU A 58 -2.19 -9.08 0.04
N ILE A 59 -1.28 -9.00 1.02
CA ILE A 59 -0.51 -7.78 1.31
C ILE A 59 0.98 -8.10 1.45
N CYS A 60 1.80 -7.45 0.63
CA CYS A 60 3.24 -7.50 0.69
C CYS A 60 3.79 -6.18 1.24
N ASN A 61 4.30 -6.22 2.47
CA ASN A 61 5.05 -5.11 3.06
C ASN A 61 6.48 -5.14 2.52
N TYR A 62 6.86 -4.14 1.72
CA TYR A 62 8.24 -3.97 1.28
C TYR A 62 8.89 -2.90 2.16
N GLN A 63 9.79 -3.34 3.03
CA GLN A 63 10.72 -2.48 3.77
C GLN A 63 12.12 -2.83 3.24
N ASP A 64 12.84 -1.83 2.73
CA ASP A 64 14.25 -1.96 2.33
C ASP A 64 15.16 -1.89 3.57
#